data_AF-A0A7W0PK33-F1
#
_entry.id   AF-A0A7W0PK33-F1
#
_cell.length_a   1.000
_cell.length_b   1.000
_cell.length_c   1.000
_cell.angle_alpha   90.00
_cell.angle_beta   90.00
_cell.angle_gamma   90.00
#
_symmetry.space_group_name_H-M   'P 1'
#
loop_
_entity.id
_entity.type
_entity.pdbx_description
1 polymer ?
#
loop_
_entity_poly.entity_id
_entity_poly.type
_entity_poly.pdbx_seq_one_letter_code
_entity_poly.pdbx_strand_id
1 'polypeptide(L)' 'ALLNRGDTQLAVDLPSIPLYVRPKWVISAANLSGPLLNTTSEGTPWNVATWQLK' A
#
# COMPACT_ATOMS: atom_id res chain seq x y z
N ALA A 1 -0.58 -15.25 17.58
CA ALA A 1 -0.97 -16.67 17.54
C ALA A 1 -2.33 -16.90 16.87
N LEU A 2 -3.34 -16.04 17.09
CA LEU A 2 -4.67 -16.20 16.48
C LEU A 2 -4.69 -15.99 14.96
N LEU A 3 -3.95 -14.98 14.46
CA LEU A 3 -3.85 -14.69 13.01
C LEU A 3 -3.35 -15.92 12.22
N ASN A 4 -2.20 -16.48 12.62
CA ASN A 4 -1.61 -17.64 11.93
C ASN A 4 -2.52 -18.87 11.94
N ARG A 5 -3.29 -19.07 13.03
CA ARG A 5 -4.27 -20.18 13.11
C ARG A 5 -5.44 -19.94 12.15
N GLY A 6 -5.94 -18.71 12.05
CA GLY A 6 -6.97 -18.32 11.09
C GLY A 6 -6.52 -18.47 9.65
N ASP A 7 -5.29 -18.03 9.32
CA ASP A 7 -4.72 -18.19 7.97
C ASP A 7 -4.63 -19.67 7.58
N THR A 8 -4.29 -20.55 8.52
CA THR A 8 -4.21 -22.00 8.29
C THR A 8 -5.59 -22.60 8.01
N GLN A 9 -6.63 -22.15 8.71
CA GLN A 9 -8.01 -22.60 8.46
C GLN A 9 -8.52 -22.09 7.10
N LEU A 10 -8.29 -20.82 6.78
CA LEU A 10 -8.70 -20.22 5.50
C LEU A 10 -8.01 -20.89 4.31
N ALA A 11 -6.73 -21.26 4.45
CA ALA A 11 -6.01 -21.98 3.41
C ALA A 11 -6.60 -23.36 3.09
N VAL A 12 -7.28 -23.99 4.05
CA VAL A 12 -7.97 -25.28 3.86
C VAL A 12 -9.38 -25.07 3.27
N ASP A 13 -10.13 -24.10 3.77
CA ASP A 13 -11.55 -23.93 3.44
C ASP A 13 -11.78 -23.21 2.10
N LEU A 14 -10.87 -22.30 1.71
CA LEU A 14 -10.94 -21.54 0.46
C LEU A 14 -9.57 -21.58 -0.24
N PRO A 15 -9.45 -22.18 -1.43
CA PRO A 15 -8.20 -22.17 -2.19
C PRO A 15 -7.95 -20.78 -2.77
N SER A 16 -7.56 -19.83 -1.91
CA SER A 16 -7.06 -18.52 -2.31
C SER A 16 -5.54 -18.57 -2.28
N ILE A 17 -4.93 -18.42 -3.46
CA ILE A 17 -3.48 -18.31 -3.58
C ILE A 17 -3.16 -16.81 -3.67
N PRO A 18 -2.49 -16.20 -2.68
CA PRO A 18 -2.04 -14.83 -2.78
C PRO A 18 -1.05 -14.71 -3.95
N LEU A 19 -1.38 -13.89 -4.95
CA LEU A 19 -0.54 -13.75 -6.14
C LEU A 19 0.63 -12.80 -5.89
N TYR A 20 0.33 -11.49 -5.75
CA TYR A 20 1.30 -10.45 -5.47
C TYR A 20 0.59 -9.14 -5.09
N VAL A 21 1.32 -8.25 -4.41
CA VAL A 21 0.86 -6.88 -4.16
C VAL A 21 1.08 -6.05 -5.42
N ARG A 22 0.05 -5.31 -5.87
CA ARG A 22 0.16 -4.47 -7.06
C ARG A 22 1.26 -3.40 -6.86
N PRO A 23 2.22 -3.26 -7.79
CA PRO A 23 3.19 -2.18 -7.72
C PRO A 23 2.46 -0.84 -7.85
N LYS A 24 2.96 0.15 -7.12
CA LYS A 24 2.44 1.51 -7.13
C LYS A 24 3.58 2.47 -7.45
N TRP A 25 3.26 3.54 -8.17
CA TRP A 25 4.21 4.61 -8.50
C TRP A 25 3.58 5.96 -8.18
N VAL A 26 4.42 6.92 -7.81
CA VAL A 26 4.03 8.31 -7.65
C VAL A 26 4.70 9.12 -8.75
N ILE A 27 3.88 9.73 -9.60
CA ILE A 27 4.33 10.69 -10.60
C ILE A 27 4.02 12.08 -10.05
N SER A 28 5.03 12.94 -9.98
CA SER A 28 4.90 14.30 -9.47
C SER A 28 5.62 15.27 -10.40
N ALA A 29 5.23 16.55 -10.35
CA ALA A 29 5.88 17.60 -11.11
C ALA A 29 7.30 17.85 -10.58
N ALA A 30 8.24 18.20 -11.45
CA ALA A 30 9.65 18.41 -11.08
C ALA A 30 9.85 19.57 -10.08
N ASN A 31 8.92 20.53 -10.05
CA ASN A 31 8.90 21.66 -9.12
C ASN A 31 8.18 21.35 -7.80
N LEU A 32 7.67 20.14 -7.61
CA LEU A 32 6.98 19.72 -6.39
C LEU A 32 7.88 18.79 -5.58
N SER A 33 8.05 19.10 -4.29
CA SER A 33 8.75 18.28 -3.32
C SER A 33 7.77 17.77 -2.25
N GLY A 34 8.05 16.60 -1.67
CA GLY A 34 7.23 16.01 -0.62
C GLY A 34 6.32 14.83 -1.02
N PRO A 35 5.85 14.63 -2.27
CA PRO A 35 5.09 13.43 -2.61
C PRO A 35 5.83 12.13 -2.30
N LEU A 36 5.23 11.28 -1.47
CA LEU A 36 5.77 9.98 -1.11
C LEU A 36 4.80 8.86 -1.48
N LEU A 37 5.36 7.73 -1.91
CA LEU A 37 4.55 6.55 -2.20
C LEU A 37 3.94 5.99 -0.92
N ASN A 38 2.61 5.92 -0.90
CA ASN A 38 1.91 5.23 0.17
C ASN A 38 1.89 3.72 -0.05
N THR A 39 2.40 2.97 0.93
CA THR A 39 2.32 1.50 0.95
C THR A 39 1.00 1.01 1.54
N THR A 40 0.17 1.88 2.12
CA THR A 40 -1.10 1.56 2.78
C THR A 40 -2.32 1.90 1.92
N SER A 41 -3.52 1.84 2.53
CA SER A 41 -4.82 2.05 1.89
C SER A 41 -5.21 3.51 1.67
N GLU A 42 -4.52 4.47 2.30
CA GLU A 42 -4.89 5.91 2.25
C GLU A 42 -4.57 6.60 0.90
N GLY A 43 -3.99 5.88 -0.05
CA GLY A 43 -3.70 6.41 -1.38
C GLY A 43 -2.60 7.48 -1.39
N THR A 44 -2.35 8.08 -2.55
CA THR A 44 -1.25 9.03 -2.77
C THR A 44 -1.31 10.35 -1.98
N PRO A 45 -2.48 10.95 -1.65
CA PRO A 45 -2.50 12.26 -0.98
C PRO A 45 -2.30 12.19 0.55
N TRP A 46 -1.99 11.02 1.11
CA TRP A 46 -1.84 10.80 2.55
C TRP A 46 -0.88 11.77 3.25
N ASN A 47 0.15 12.25 2.56
CA ASN A 47 1.14 13.18 3.12
C ASN A 47 1.11 14.58 2.49
N VAL A 48 -0.02 14.99 1.90
CA VAL A 48 -0.16 16.28 1.19
C VAL A 48 0.22 17.50 2.05
N ALA A 49 0.04 17.41 3.38
CA ALA A 49 0.41 18.48 4.31
C ALA A 49 1.92 18.81 4.31
N THR A 50 2.76 17.90 3.81
CA THR A 50 4.22 18.08 3.74
C THR A 50 4.70 18.54 2.37
N TRP A 51 3.79 18.69 1.39
CA TRP A 51 4.15 19.01 0.02
C TRP A 51 4.48 20.50 -0.11
N GLN A 52 5.58 20.79 -0.79
CA GLN A 52 6.07 22.16 -0.99
C GLN A 52 6.57 22.33 -2.41
N LEU A 53 6.27 23.48 -3.00
CA LEU A 53 6.92 23.89 -4.24
C LEU A 53 8.40 24.19 -3.95
N LYS A 54 9.28 23.72 -4.83
CA LYS A 54 10.69 24.10 -4.83
C LYS A 54 10.89 25.55 -5.21
#